data_AF-A0A916HQP4-F1
#
_entry.id   AF-A0A916HQP4-F1
#
_cell.length_a   1.000
_cell.length_b   1.000
_cell.length_c   1.000
_cell.angle_alpha   90.00
_cell.angle_beta   90.00
_cell.angle_gamma   90.00
#
_symmetry.space_group_name_H-M   'P 1'
#
loop_
_entity.id
_entity.type
_entity.pdbx_description
1 polymer ?
#
loop_
_entity_poly.entity_id
_entity_poly.type
_entity_poly.pdbx_seq_one_letter_code
_entity_poly.pdbx_strand_id
1 'polypeptide(L)'
;MWLFTPIGFFSIVQKTKTKHLTVRARVKEDLLALRERYLPELSEVLATPGNDYPFRGTVSHEALARAVGKIVLDVDYSNFKSEVAKKQGKAREQCYHQVWAAMLPLQAENFAPIRSNKLPWPTTVKAGYKLAYGGVVFDEHGNILMREQHGHYDGYVWTFPKGRPNPVETPEQTALRETLEETGAAAQIVTPIPGEFAGGTTINRYFVMLAPIGSGGLPEDDPETVSVRWVTPSEAKTLIDQTTNPKGHRRDTAVLAAALEAWTAWQQRS
;
A
#
# COMPACT_ATOMS: atom_id res chain seq x y z
N MET A 1 -16.12 13.63 -7.94
CA MET A 1 -16.28 13.53 -6.47
C MET A 1 -16.28 12.06 -6.07
N TRP A 2 -15.57 11.72 -4.99
CA TRP A 2 -15.71 10.44 -4.30
C TRP A 2 -16.47 10.64 -3.01
N LEU A 3 -17.35 9.70 -2.68
CA LEU A 3 -18.16 9.74 -1.46
C LEU A 3 -18.13 8.36 -0.80
N PHE A 4 -17.51 8.31 0.38
CA PHE A 4 -17.47 7.13 1.25
C PHE A 4 -18.52 7.30 2.33
N THR A 5 -19.39 6.31 2.50
CA THR A 5 -20.49 6.34 3.47
C THR A 5 -20.68 4.95 4.10
N PRO A 6 -21.39 4.82 5.23
CA PRO A 6 -21.76 3.51 5.78
C PRO A 6 -22.81 2.75 4.95
N ILE A 7 -23.23 3.27 3.79
CA ILE A 7 -24.13 2.58 2.85
C ILE A 7 -23.46 2.22 1.52
N GLY A 8 -22.23 2.67 1.27
CA GLY A 8 -21.54 2.42 0.01
C GLY A 8 -20.46 3.44 -0.35
N PHE A 9 -19.73 3.11 -1.41
CA PHE A 9 -18.72 3.98 -2.03
C PHE A 9 -19.17 4.39 -3.44
N PHE A 10 -19.16 5.70 -3.68
CA PHE A 10 -19.66 6.29 -4.91
C PHE A 10 -18.62 7.16 -5.60
N SER A 11 -18.57 7.05 -6.93
CA SER A 11 -17.80 7.92 -7.80
C SER A 11 -18.73 8.70 -8.71
N ILE A 12 -18.80 10.00 -8.49
CA ILE A 12 -19.78 10.90 -9.08
C ILE A 12 -19.06 11.86 -10.02
N VAL A 13 -19.51 11.88 -11.28
CA VAL A 13 -18.95 12.73 -12.34
C VAL A 13 -20.05 13.27 -13.25
N GLN A 14 -19.84 14.46 -13.81
CA GLN A 14 -20.57 14.91 -14.99
C GLN A 14 -19.71 14.59 -16.22
N LYS A 15 -20.27 13.88 -17.21
CA LYS A 15 -19.56 13.64 -18.46
C LYS A 15 -19.62 14.90 -19.33
N THR A 16 -18.64 15.07 -20.20
CA THR A 16 -18.62 16.18 -21.15
C THR A 16 -19.92 16.19 -21.97
N LYS A 17 -20.52 17.36 -22.14
CA LYS A 17 -21.78 17.59 -22.88
C LYS A 17 -23.05 16.96 -22.26
N THR A 18 -23.02 16.42 -21.03
CA THR A 18 -24.25 16.03 -20.31
C THR A 18 -24.69 17.14 -19.36
N LYS A 19 -25.99 17.21 -19.05
CA LYS A 19 -26.55 18.08 -17.98
C LYS A 19 -26.86 17.32 -16.68
N HIS A 20 -26.74 16.00 -16.71
CA HIS A 20 -26.93 15.11 -15.56
C HIS A 20 -25.59 14.62 -15.02
N LEU A 21 -25.61 14.12 -13.79
CA LEU A 21 -24.52 13.39 -13.17
C LEU A 21 -24.58 11.90 -13.53
N THR A 22 -23.44 11.24 -13.47
CA THR A 22 -23.31 9.78 -13.47
C THR A 22 -22.76 9.36 -12.10
N VAL A 23 -23.55 8.61 -11.35
CA VAL A 23 -23.16 8.00 -10.07
C VAL A 23 -22.72 6.58 -10.37
N ARG A 24 -21.49 6.22 -9.96
CA ARG A 24 -20.88 4.94 -10.27
C ARG A 24 -20.45 4.22 -9.00
N ALA A 25 -20.46 2.89 -9.01
CA ALA A 25 -19.98 2.09 -7.89
C ALA A 25 -19.21 0.85 -8.38
N ARG A 26 -18.36 0.33 -7.50
CA ARG A 26 -17.68 -0.97 -7.70
C ARG A 26 -18.60 -2.15 -7.38
N VAL A 27 -19.52 -1.95 -6.44
CA VAL A 27 -20.48 -2.95 -5.95
C VAL A 27 -21.89 -2.49 -6.37
N LYS A 28 -22.70 -3.39 -6.93
CA LYS A 28 -24.03 -3.03 -7.47
C LYS A 28 -24.97 -2.61 -6.34
N GLU A 29 -24.90 -3.33 -5.23
CA GLU A 29 -25.70 -3.19 -4.03
C GLU A 29 -25.56 -1.78 -3.42
N ASP A 30 -24.41 -1.13 -3.57
CA ASP A 30 -24.20 0.25 -3.11
C ASP A 30 -25.16 1.23 -3.83
N LEU A 31 -25.30 1.11 -5.16
CA LEU A 31 -26.21 1.97 -5.93
C LEU A 31 -27.67 1.65 -5.63
N LEU A 32 -27.99 0.37 -5.37
CA LEU A 32 -29.33 -0.04 -4.97
C LEU A 32 -29.69 0.56 -3.61
N ALA A 33 -28.80 0.46 -2.62
CA ALA A 33 -29.00 1.05 -1.30
C ALA A 33 -29.11 2.58 -1.34
N LEU A 34 -28.29 3.26 -2.16
CA LEU A 34 -28.41 4.70 -2.38
C LEU A 34 -29.77 5.08 -2.96
N ARG A 35 -30.20 4.34 -4.00
CA ARG A 35 -31.48 4.59 -4.68
C ARG A 35 -32.67 4.36 -3.77
N GLU A 36 -32.66 3.27 -3.02
CA GLU A 36 -33.73 2.91 -2.10
C GLU A 36 -33.89 3.91 -0.96
N ARG A 37 -32.77 4.29 -0.32
CA ARG A 37 -32.82 5.05 0.93
C ARG A 37 -32.80 6.56 0.74
N TYR A 38 -32.08 7.08 -0.24
CA TYR A 38 -31.80 8.52 -0.33
C TYR A 38 -32.09 9.15 -1.70
N LEU A 39 -32.01 8.38 -2.79
CA LEU A 39 -32.05 8.90 -4.15
C LEU A 39 -32.95 8.07 -5.08
N PRO A 40 -34.27 8.02 -4.85
CA PRO A 40 -35.19 7.24 -5.68
C PRO A 40 -35.20 7.69 -7.15
N GLU A 41 -34.82 8.95 -7.43
CA GLU A 41 -34.70 9.51 -8.78
C GLU A 41 -33.47 9.02 -9.56
N LEU A 42 -32.57 8.24 -8.94
CA LEU A 42 -31.48 7.60 -9.67
C LEU A 42 -32.07 6.67 -10.73
N SER A 43 -31.57 6.78 -11.97
CA SER A 43 -31.97 5.90 -13.07
C SER A 43 -31.75 4.42 -12.71
N GLU A 44 -32.29 3.53 -13.53
CA GLU A 44 -31.95 2.11 -13.46
C GLU A 44 -30.43 1.91 -13.44
N VAL A 45 -29.97 0.98 -12.58
CA VAL A 45 -28.55 0.68 -12.42
C VAL A 45 -28.10 -0.20 -13.59
N LEU A 46 -27.25 0.35 -14.44
CA LEU A 46 -26.68 -0.34 -15.58
C LEU A 46 -25.35 -1.00 -15.20
N ALA A 47 -25.15 -2.22 -15.67
CA ALA A 47 -23.88 -2.93 -15.62
C ALA A 47 -23.10 -2.69 -16.92
N THR A 48 -21.82 -2.39 -16.78
CA THR A 48 -20.90 -2.07 -17.89
C THR A 48 -19.53 -2.67 -17.57
N PRO A 49 -19.41 -4.01 -17.67
CA PRO A 49 -18.19 -4.74 -17.34
C PRO A 49 -16.96 -4.20 -18.08
N GLY A 50 -15.79 -4.28 -17.45
CA GLY A 50 -14.52 -3.81 -18.03
C GLY A 50 -14.18 -2.34 -17.78
N ASN A 51 -15.11 -1.55 -17.21
CA ASN A 51 -14.79 -0.22 -16.71
C ASN A 51 -14.38 -0.26 -15.22
N ASP A 52 -13.55 0.70 -14.79
CA ASP A 52 -13.12 0.86 -13.37
C ASP A 52 -14.29 0.81 -12.37
N TYR A 53 -15.44 1.33 -12.77
CA TYR A 53 -16.70 1.25 -12.04
C TYR A 53 -17.72 0.52 -12.91
N PRO A 54 -17.93 -0.80 -12.69
CA PRO A 54 -18.81 -1.60 -13.54
C PRO A 54 -20.28 -1.20 -13.42
N PHE A 55 -20.72 -0.59 -12.32
CA PHE A 55 -22.12 -0.21 -12.11
C PHE A 55 -22.32 1.30 -12.14
N ARG A 56 -23.44 1.76 -12.71
CA ARG A 56 -23.74 3.19 -12.83
C ARG A 56 -25.23 3.50 -12.97
N GLY A 57 -25.62 4.69 -12.55
CA GLY A 57 -26.90 5.34 -12.87
C GLY A 57 -26.70 6.83 -13.14
N THR A 58 -27.70 7.48 -13.70
CA THR A 58 -27.71 8.94 -13.95
C THR A 58 -28.78 9.63 -13.13
N VAL A 59 -28.53 10.90 -12.80
CA VAL A 59 -29.42 11.70 -11.93
C VAL A 59 -29.17 13.20 -12.13
N SER A 60 -30.12 14.05 -11.76
CA SER A 60 -29.91 15.51 -11.76
C SER A 60 -29.01 15.96 -10.61
N HIS A 61 -28.45 17.16 -10.73
CA HIS A 61 -27.64 17.77 -9.68
C HIS A 61 -28.45 18.02 -8.41
N GLU A 62 -29.66 18.54 -8.56
CA GLU A 62 -30.55 18.89 -7.44
C GLU A 62 -30.98 17.65 -6.66
N ALA A 63 -31.31 16.56 -7.35
CA ALA A 63 -31.70 15.31 -6.70
C ALA A 63 -30.53 14.71 -5.91
N LEU A 64 -29.32 14.66 -6.50
CA LEU A 64 -28.14 14.20 -5.76
C LEU A 64 -27.82 15.11 -4.56
N ALA A 65 -27.92 16.43 -4.72
CA ALA A 65 -27.66 17.38 -3.63
C ALA A 65 -28.62 17.15 -2.44
N ARG A 66 -29.91 16.94 -2.70
CA ARG A 66 -30.89 16.57 -1.65
C ARG A 66 -30.52 15.25 -0.97
N ALA A 67 -30.13 14.23 -1.74
CA ALA A 67 -29.77 12.93 -1.19
C ALA A 67 -28.51 13.01 -0.31
N VAL A 68 -27.46 13.69 -0.77
CA VAL A 68 -26.23 13.90 0.01
C VAL A 68 -26.52 14.71 1.27
N GLY A 69 -27.37 15.74 1.18
CA GLY A 69 -27.82 16.50 2.35
C GLY A 69 -28.50 15.61 3.40
N LYS A 70 -29.39 14.71 2.98
CA LYS A 70 -30.02 13.73 3.89
C LYS A 70 -29.00 12.75 4.50
N ILE A 71 -28.05 12.25 3.71
CA ILE A 71 -26.99 11.36 4.24
C ILE A 71 -26.18 12.06 5.34
N VAL A 72 -25.88 13.35 5.18
CA VAL A 72 -25.19 14.14 6.20
C VAL A 72 -26.04 14.33 7.45
N LEU A 73 -27.34 14.62 7.30
CA LEU A 73 -28.27 14.75 8.42
C LEU A 73 -28.47 13.45 9.20
N ASP A 74 -28.33 12.30 8.54
CA ASP A 74 -28.43 10.96 9.13
C ASP A 74 -27.14 10.51 9.86
N VAL A 75 -26.09 11.34 9.95
CA VAL A 75 -24.86 10.99 10.67
C VAL A 75 -25.10 11.06 12.18
N ASP A 76 -25.22 9.89 12.81
CA ASP A 76 -25.52 9.70 14.23
C ASP A 76 -24.46 8.85 14.98
N TYR A 77 -23.29 8.65 14.38
CA TYR A 77 -22.22 7.79 14.89
C TYR A 77 -20.95 8.58 15.23
N SER A 78 -20.22 8.13 16.25
CA SER A 78 -18.96 8.75 16.70
C SER A 78 -17.72 8.21 15.99
N ASN A 79 -17.81 7.06 15.32
CA ASN A 79 -16.69 6.44 14.61
C ASN A 79 -17.14 5.82 13.27
N PHE A 80 -16.65 6.39 12.17
CA PHE A 80 -16.99 5.96 10.81
C PHE A 80 -16.58 4.51 10.52
N LYS A 81 -15.39 4.09 10.93
CA LYS A 81 -14.88 2.73 10.66
C LYS A 81 -15.74 1.68 11.36
N SER A 82 -16.02 1.89 12.64
CA SER A 82 -16.92 1.02 13.41
C SER A 82 -18.32 0.94 12.80
N GLU A 83 -18.85 2.07 12.33
CA GLU A 83 -20.19 2.10 11.70
C GLU A 83 -20.21 1.35 10.35
N VAL A 84 -19.16 1.46 9.53
CA VAL A 84 -19.02 0.68 8.30
C VAL A 84 -18.91 -0.82 8.61
N ALA A 85 -18.09 -1.21 9.59
CA ALA A 85 -17.98 -2.61 10.00
C ALA A 85 -19.32 -3.18 10.45
N LYS A 86 -20.11 -2.39 11.18
CA LYS A 86 -21.45 -2.75 11.66
C LYS A 86 -22.47 -2.89 10.53
N LYS A 87 -22.51 -1.94 9.59
CA LYS A 87 -23.53 -1.89 8.51
C LYS A 87 -23.18 -2.71 7.27
N GLN A 88 -21.89 -2.85 6.97
CA GLN A 88 -21.40 -3.41 5.70
C GLN A 88 -20.33 -4.50 5.87
N GLY A 89 -19.97 -4.84 7.10
CA GLY A 89 -19.03 -5.90 7.43
C GLY A 89 -17.56 -5.46 7.51
N LYS A 90 -16.76 -6.26 8.22
CA LYS A 90 -15.33 -6.00 8.46
C LYS A 90 -14.49 -5.91 7.18
N ALA A 91 -14.78 -6.75 6.18
CA ALA A 91 -14.01 -6.74 4.93
C ALA A 91 -14.10 -5.38 4.21
N ARG A 92 -15.28 -4.74 4.20
CA ARG A 92 -15.42 -3.41 3.61
C ARG A 92 -14.76 -2.33 4.48
N GLU A 93 -14.90 -2.43 5.79
CA GLU A 93 -14.21 -1.52 6.71
C GLU A 93 -12.70 -1.53 6.47
N GLN A 94 -12.09 -2.71 6.31
CA GLN A 94 -10.66 -2.85 6.01
C GLN A 94 -10.27 -2.17 4.71
N CYS A 95 -11.06 -2.32 3.63
CA CYS A 95 -10.82 -1.58 2.38
C CYS A 95 -10.85 -0.06 2.59
N TYR A 96 -11.80 0.45 3.37
CA TYR A 96 -11.87 1.90 3.67
C TYR A 96 -10.73 2.33 4.59
N HIS A 97 -10.30 1.47 5.52
CA HIS A 97 -9.15 1.69 6.38
C HIS A 97 -7.87 1.86 5.55
N GLN A 98 -7.66 1.06 4.51
CA GLN A 98 -6.52 1.19 3.61
C GLN A 98 -6.51 2.54 2.90
N VAL A 99 -7.66 3.04 2.44
CA VAL A 99 -7.76 4.39 1.85
C VAL A 99 -7.44 5.46 2.89
N TRP A 100 -7.98 5.36 4.11
CA TRP A 100 -7.64 6.27 5.21
C TRP A 100 -6.13 6.25 5.52
N ALA A 101 -5.53 5.07 5.61
CA ALA A 101 -4.10 4.90 5.89
C ALA A 101 -3.23 5.49 4.77
N ALA A 102 -3.64 5.34 3.50
CA ALA A 102 -2.96 5.95 2.36
C ALA A 102 -2.99 7.49 2.39
N MET A 103 -3.96 8.09 3.09
CA MET A 103 -4.04 9.55 3.28
C MET A 103 -3.29 10.03 4.53
N LEU A 104 -2.91 9.14 5.46
CA LEU A 104 -2.22 9.50 6.70
C LEU A 104 -0.96 10.35 6.47
N PRO A 105 -0.11 10.09 5.44
CA PRO A 105 1.06 10.92 5.14
C PRO A 105 0.76 12.40 4.90
N LEU A 106 -0.46 12.75 4.45
CA LEU A 106 -0.85 14.14 4.22
C LEU A 106 -0.80 15.01 5.48
N GLN A 107 -0.74 14.40 6.67
CA GLN A 107 -0.64 15.10 7.95
C GLN A 107 0.78 15.56 8.28
N ALA A 108 1.80 15.00 7.62
CA ALA A 108 3.17 15.43 7.86
C ALA A 108 3.35 16.88 7.39
N GLU A 109 3.94 17.74 8.22
CA GLU A 109 4.25 19.15 7.88
C GLU A 109 5.08 19.25 6.58
N ASN A 110 5.86 18.20 6.30
CA ASN A 110 6.68 18.05 5.10
C ASN A 110 6.17 16.96 4.15
N PHE A 111 4.85 16.77 4.00
CA PHE A 111 4.30 15.97 2.90
C PHE A 111 4.70 16.60 1.57
N ALA A 112 5.87 16.22 1.07
CA ALA A 112 6.21 16.44 -0.31
C ALA A 112 5.24 15.56 -1.11
N PRO A 113 4.52 16.10 -2.12
CA PRO A 113 3.84 15.23 -3.09
C PRO A 113 4.86 14.19 -3.53
N ILE A 114 4.44 12.95 -3.84
CA ILE A 114 5.30 11.96 -4.48
C ILE A 114 5.87 12.63 -5.74
N ARG A 115 6.98 13.33 -5.58
CA ARG A 115 7.67 13.99 -6.65
C ARG A 115 8.15 12.80 -7.44
N SER A 116 7.89 12.83 -8.74
CA SER A 116 8.70 12.10 -9.71
C SER A 116 10.15 12.63 -9.66
N ASN A 117 10.76 12.73 -8.48
CA ASN A 117 12.20 12.78 -8.35
C ASN A 117 12.65 11.49 -9.00
N LYS A 118 13.43 11.61 -10.08
CA LYS A 118 14.13 10.48 -10.66
C LYS A 118 14.68 9.65 -9.50
N LEU A 119 14.24 8.40 -9.41
CA LEU A 119 14.82 7.45 -8.47
C LEU A 119 16.35 7.51 -8.61
N PRO A 120 17.10 7.34 -7.51
CA PRO A 120 18.55 7.54 -7.51
C PRO A 120 19.30 6.49 -8.35
N TRP A 121 18.59 5.56 -8.97
CA TRP A 121 19.14 4.43 -9.70
C TRP A 121 19.09 4.65 -11.21
N PRO A 122 20.07 4.10 -11.96
CA PRO A 122 20.02 4.08 -13.42
C PRO A 122 18.77 3.38 -13.94
N THR A 123 18.28 3.75 -15.13
CA THR A 123 17.18 3.02 -15.78
C THR A 123 17.63 1.71 -16.43
N THR A 124 18.94 1.55 -16.70
CA THR A 124 19.53 0.37 -17.33
C THR A 124 20.25 -0.52 -16.30
N VAL A 125 20.27 -1.83 -16.56
CA VAL A 125 20.97 -2.81 -15.73
C VAL A 125 22.04 -3.52 -16.55
N LYS A 126 23.12 -3.91 -15.87
CA LYS A 126 24.20 -4.71 -16.46
C LYS A 126 23.64 -5.97 -17.14
N ALA A 127 24.10 -6.25 -18.35
CA ALA A 127 23.67 -7.42 -19.11
C ALA A 127 23.80 -8.72 -18.29
N GLY A 128 22.76 -9.55 -18.34
CA GLY A 128 22.67 -10.82 -17.58
C GLY A 128 22.04 -10.72 -16.20
N TYR A 129 21.73 -9.52 -15.69
CA TYR A 129 21.07 -9.32 -14.40
C TYR A 129 19.60 -8.88 -14.57
N LYS A 130 18.74 -9.34 -13.66
CA LYS A 130 17.34 -8.88 -13.55
C LYS A 130 17.18 -7.85 -12.42
N LEU A 131 16.19 -6.97 -12.52
CA LEU A 131 15.85 -6.05 -11.43
C LEU A 131 14.99 -6.73 -10.37
N ALA A 132 15.22 -6.35 -9.13
CA ALA A 132 14.34 -6.62 -8.02
C ALA A 132 14.22 -5.38 -7.12
N TYR A 133 13.06 -5.22 -6.50
CA TYR A 133 12.73 -4.10 -5.63
C TYR A 133 12.22 -4.59 -4.29
N GLY A 134 12.55 -3.89 -3.21
CA GLY A 134 12.21 -4.29 -1.85
C GLY A 134 12.15 -3.16 -0.84
N GLY A 135 11.86 -3.51 0.40
CA GLY A 135 11.74 -2.56 1.52
C GLY A 135 12.65 -2.90 2.69
N VAL A 136 13.33 -1.90 3.24
CA VAL A 136 13.82 -1.95 4.63
C VAL A 136 12.80 -1.21 5.47
N VAL A 137 12.00 -1.97 6.22
CA VAL A 137 10.83 -1.44 6.93
C VAL A 137 11.22 -1.10 8.36
N PHE A 138 10.96 0.14 8.76
CA PHE A 138 11.09 0.63 10.11
C PHE A 138 9.71 0.76 10.77
N ASP A 139 9.67 0.61 12.10
CA ASP A 139 8.54 1.08 12.91
C ASP A 139 8.83 2.47 13.51
N GLU A 140 7.87 3.00 14.26
CA GLU A 140 7.97 4.31 14.93
C GLU A 140 9.08 4.36 16.01
N HIS A 141 9.57 3.21 16.47
CA HIS A 141 10.67 3.10 17.43
C HIS A 141 12.03 2.91 16.75
N GLY A 142 12.07 2.81 15.43
CA GLY A 142 13.28 2.55 14.65
C GLY A 142 13.71 1.07 14.67
N ASN A 143 12.83 0.15 15.08
CA ASN A 143 13.05 -1.28 14.88
C ASN A 143 12.85 -1.61 13.40
N ILE A 144 13.55 -2.64 12.95
CA ILE A 144 13.61 -3.08 11.55
C ILE A 144 12.90 -4.43 11.42
N LEU A 145 12.08 -4.56 10.38
CA LEU A 145 11.46 -5.83 10.04
C LEU A 145 12.41 -6.71 9.24
N MET A 146 12.73 -7.87 9.78
CA MET A 146 13.57 -8.89 9.13
C MET A 146 12.71 -10.12 8.79
N ARG A 147 12.98 -10.77 7.65
CA ARG A 147 12.37 -12.06 7.28
C ARG A 147 13.39 -13.17 7.17
N GLU A 148 12.99 -14.38 7.56
CA GLU A 148 13.76 -15.62 7.42
C GLU A 148 13.31 -16.40 6.18
N GLN A 149 14.24 -16.79 5.31
CA GLN A 149 13.92 -17.56 4.10
C GLN A 149 13.76 -19.05 4.38
N HIS A 150 12.80 -19.69 3.70
CA HIS A 150 12.56 -21.13 3.82
C HIS A 150 13.72 -22.00 3.30
N GLY A 151 14.05 -23.05 4.06
CA GLY A 151 14.99 -24.10 3.67
C GLY A 151 16.48 -23.76 3.78
N HIS A 152 16.85 -22.58 4.30
CA HIS A 152 18.25 -22.09 4.35
C HIS A 152 19.02 -22.30 3.03
N TYR A 153 18.30 -22.24 1.89
CA TYR A 153 18.86 -22.56 0.59
C TYR A 153 20.04 -21.62 0.33
N ASP A 154 21.21 -22.17 0.01
CA ASP A 154 22.46 -21.43 -0.24
C ASP A 154 23.06 -20.69 1.00
N GLY A 155 22.65 -21.03 2.23
CA GLY A 155 23.25 -20.54 3.48
C GLY A 155 22.71 -19.20 4.01
N TYR A 156 21.57 -18.74 3.48
CA TYR A 156 20.89 -17.51 3.89
C TYR A 156 19.98 -17.76 5.10
N VAL A 157 20.01 -16.86 6.09
CA VAL A 157 19.16 -16.99 7.28
C VAL A 157 18.17 -15.82 7.34
N TRP A 158 18.62 -14.57 7.44
CA TRP A 158 17.75 -13.39 7.56
C TRP A 158 18.05 -12.33 6.48
N THR A 159 17.02 -11.75 5.89
CA THR A 159 17.12 -10.73 4.82
C THR A 159 15.96 -9.72 4.90
N PHE A 160 16.03 -8.70 4.04
CA PHE A 160 14.93 -7.79 3.72
C PHE A 160 14.03 -8.36 2.62
N PRO A 161 12.73 -8.02 2.61
CA PRO A 161 11.82 -8.45 1.57
C PRO A 161 12.09 -7.80 0.23
N LYS A 162 12.02 -8.58 -0.86
CA LYS A 162 12.26 -8.11 -2.24
C LYS A 162 11.95 -9.15 -3.30
N GLY A 163 11.38 -8.69 -4.41
CA GLY A 163 11.15 -9.51 -5.59
C GLY A 163 11.09 -8.74 -6.89
N ARG A 164 10.65 -9.42 -7.96
CA ARG A 164 10.75 -8.92 -9.33
C ARG A 164 9.50 -8.11 -9.68
N PRO A 165 9.65 -7.07 -10.53
CA PRO A 165 8.48 -6.35 -11.00
C PRO A 165 7.60 -7.25 -11.87
N ASN A 166 6.29 -7.16 -11.66
CA ASN A 166 5.31 -7.67 -12.62
C ASN A 166 5.25 -6.77 -13.86
N PRO A 167 4.68 -7.23 -14.99
CA PRO A 167 4.43 -6.35 -16.13
C PRO A 167 3.71 -5.08 -15.67
N VAL A 168 4.20 -3.94 -16.14
CA VAL A 168 3.67 -2.57 -15.89
C VAL A 168 3.73 -2.06 -14.44
N GLU A 169 4.32 -2.78 -13.48
CA GLU A 169 4.58 -2.25 -12.14
C GLU A 169 5.70 -1.21 -12.13
N THR A 170 5.51 -0.16 -11.34
CA THR A 170 6.58 0.78 -10.95
C THR A 170 7.49 0.16 -9.88
N PRO A 171 8.76 0.62 -9.74
CA PRO A 171 9.66 0.21 -8.66
C PRO A 171 9.03 0.27 -7.27
N GLU A 172 8.30 1.35 -6.99
CA GLU A 172 7.60 1.60 -5.74
C GLU A 172 6.48 0.58 -5.50
N GLN A 173 5.65 0.32 -6.51
CA GLN A 173 4.58 -0.68 -6.42
C GLN A 173 5.12 -2.08 -6.19
N THR A 174 6.18 -2.46 -6.90
CA THR A 174 6.83 -3.76 -6.69
C THR A 174 7.38 -3.87 -5.27
N ALA A 175 8.11 -2.87 -4.78
CA ALA A 175 8.66 -2.91 -3.43
C ALA A 175 7.58 -3.03 -2.34
N LEU A 176 6.47 -2.28 -2.47
CA LEU A 176 5.35 -2.34 -1.54
C LEU A 176 4.62 -3.69 -1.58
N ARG A 177 4.36 -4.22 -2.79
CA ARG A 177 3.73 -5.53 -2.97
C ARG A 177 4.57 -6.63 -2.34
N GLU A 178 5.86 -6.70 -2.68
CA GLU A 178 6.79 -7.72 -2.17
C GLU A 178 6.96 -7.63 -0.65
N THR A 179 7.01 -6.41 -0.11
CA THR A 179 7.05 -6.21 1.36
C THR A 179 5.79 -6.76 2.02
N LEU A 180 4.61 -6.46 1.47
CA LEU A 180 3.35 -6.97 1.99
C LEU A 180 3.24 -8.49 1.86
N GLU A 181 3.59 -9.04 0.70
CA GLU A 181 3.51 -10.48 0.40
C GLU A 181 4.48 -11.30 1.26
N GLU A 182 5.74 -10.88 1.41
CA GLU A 182 6.75 -11.68 2.13
C GLU A 182 6.74 -11.43 3.65
N THR A 183 6.11 -10.36 4.16
CA THR A 183 6.19 -10.01 5.59
C THR A 183 4.86 -9.70 6.27
N GLY A 184 3.77 -9.56 5.50
CA GLY A 184 2.47 -9.12 6.00
C GLY A 184 2.44 -7.65 6.43
N ALA A 185 3.52 -6.89 6.27
CA ALA A 185 3.59 -5.49 6.69
C ALA A 185 3.01 -4.55 5.63
N ALA A 186 1.91 -3.90 5.99
CA ALA A 186 1.34 -2.80 5.21
C ALA A 186 2.16 -1.52 5.43
N ALA A 187 3.30 -1.43 4.76
CA ALA A 187 4.25 -0.33 4.89
C ALA A 187 3.98 0.81 3.89
N GLN A 188 4.62 1.96 4.12
CA GLN A 188 4.61 3.11 3.24
C GLN A 188 6.04 3.52 2.90
N ILE A 189 6.30 3.89 1.64
CA ILE A 189 7.64 4.35 1.23
C ILE A 189 7.92 5.73 1.80
N VAL A 190 9.08 5.84 2.45
CA VAL A 190 9.62 7.07 3.00
C VAL A 190 10.58 7.72 2.01
N THR A 191 11.59 6.97 1.58
CA THR A 191 12.63 7.46 0.65
C THR A 191 13.34 6.29 -0.03
N PRO A 192 13.82 6.42 -1.28
CA PRO A 192 14.66 5.40 -1.89
C PRO A 192 16.02 5.31 -1.18
N ILE A 193 16.52 4.09 -0.98
CA ILE A 193 17.88 3.86 -0.47
C ILE A 193 18.86 4.07 -1.62
N PRO A 194 19.82 5.01 -1.51
CA PRO A 194 20.81 5.23 -2.57
C PRO A 194 21.65 3.97 -2.84
N GLY A 195 21.94 3.74 -4.13
CA GLY A 195 22.81 2.64 -4.57
C GLY A 195 22.08 1.37 -5.02
N GLU A 196 22.84 0.46 -5.62
CA GLU A 196 22.36 -0.81 -6.18
C GLU A 196 23.09 -1.98 -5.53
N PHE A 197 22.35 -3.00 -5.10
CA PHE A 197 22.89 -4.08 -4.29
C PHE A 197 22.85 -5.39 -5.08
N ALA A 198 24.01 -5.85 -5.55
CA ALA A 198 24.11 -7.01 -6.42
C ALA A 198 23.90 -8.33 -5.65
N GLY A 199 22.89 -9.10 -6.08
CA GLY A 199 22.68 -10.50 -5.70
C GLY A 199 23.30 -11.47 -6.72
N GLY A 200 23.03 -12.77 -6.57
CA GLY A 200 23.50 -13.82 -7.49
C GLY A 200 23.17 -13.52 -8.97
N THR A 201 21.88 -13.27 -9.23
CA THR A 201 21.31 -13.05 -10.58
C THR A 201 20.51 -11.75 -10.70
N THR A 202 20.43 -10.98 -9.62
CA THR A 202 19.61 -9.76 -9.55
C THR A 202 20.41 -8.55 -9.12
N ILE A 203 20.05 -7.38 -9.61
CA ILE A 203 20.38 -6.11 -9.00
C ILE A 203 19.18 -5.68 -8.16
N ASN A 204 19.40 -5.52 -6.86
CA ASN A 204 18.35 -5.26 -5.88
C ASN A 204 18.40 -3.77 -5.48
N ARG A 205 17.25 -3.11 -5.48
CA ARG A 205 17.08 -1.71 -5.10
C ARG A 205 16.03 -1.65 -4.01
N TYR A 206 16.28 -0.85 -2.98
CA TYR A 206 15.43 -0.85 -1.79
C TYR A 206 14.90 0.53 -1.48
N PHE A 207 13.74 0.58 -0.84
CA PHE A 207 13.20 1.78 -0.23
C PHE A 207 13.28 1.66 1.29
N VAL A 208 13.53 2.77 1.97
CA VAL A 208 13.17 2.92 3.37
C VAL A 208 11.65 3.00 3.43
N MET A 209 11.05 2.19 4.29
CA MET A 209 9.62 2.18 4.51
C MET A 209 9.28 2.34 5.99
N LEU A 210 8.09 2.84 6.27
CA LEU A 210 7.54 2.95 7.62
C LEU A 210 6.27 2.10 7.71
N ALA A 211 6.16 1.28 8.75
CA ALA A 211 4.93 0.55 9.07
C ALA A 211 4.51 0.83 10.53
N PRO A 212 3.19 0.91 10.81
CA PRO A 212 2.70 1.05 12.18
C PRO A 212 3.15 -0.11 13.08
N ILE A 213 3.38 0.17 14.36
CA ILE A 213 3.65 -0.86 15.37
C ILE A 213 2.52 -1.91 15.35
N GLY A 214 2.90 -3.19 15.39
CA GLY A 214 1.97 -4.31 15.28
C GLY A 214 1.63 -4.70 13.84
N SER A 215 2.22 -4.04 12.84
CA SER A 215 2.23 -4.53 11.45
C SER A 215 3.20 -5.69 11.29
N GLY A 216 3.00 -6.51 10.27
CA GLY A 216 3.81 -7.69 10.01
C GLY A 216 3.28 -8.94 10.70
N GLY A 217 3.54 -10.08 10.09
CA GLY A 217 3.01 -11.38 10.49
C GLY A 217 3.14 -12.34 9.33
N LEU A 218 3.37 -13.62 9.61
CA LEU A 218 3.50 -14.63 8.56
C LEU A 218 2.21 -14.66 7.72
N PRO A 219 2.29 -14.47 6.40
CA PRO A 219 1.20 -14.82 5.51
C PRO A 219 0.89 -16.31 5.70
N GLU A 220 -0.38 -16.69 5.81
CA GLU A 220 -0.78 -18.09 6.04
C GLU A 220 -0.33 -19.04 4.90
N ASP A 221 0.10 -18.50 3.75
CA ASP A 221 0.36 -19.24 2.51
C ASP A 221 1.71 -18.90 1.78
N ASP A 222 2.72 -18.28 2.41
CA ASP A 222 4.02 -18.05 1.74
C ASP A 222 5.01 -19.21 1.97
N PRO A 223 5.31 -20.05 0.97
CA PRO A 223 6.26 -21.16 1.10
C PRO A 223 7.73 -20.68 1.22
N GLU A 224 8.03 -19.41 0.96
CA GLU A 224 9.39 -18.86 0.93
C GLU A 224 9.80 -18.13 2.22
N THR A 225 8.87 -17.88 3.15
CA THR A 225 9.13 -17.17 4.44
C THR A 225 8.79 -18.05 5.64
N VAL A 226 9.77 -18.27 6.52
CA VAL A 226 9.62 -19.11 7.73
C VAL A 226 9.22 -18.30 8.94
N SER A 227 9.82 -17.12 9.10
CA SER A 227 9.56 -16.24 10.24
C SER A 227 9.80 -14.78 9.87
N VAL A 228 9.12 -13.89 10.59
CA VAL A 228 9.28 -12.44 10.46
C VAL A 228 9.50 -11.87 11.86
N ARG A 229 10.43 -10.92 12.02
CA ARG A 229 10.76 -10.36 13.33
C ARG A 229 11.07 -8.87 13.25
N TRP A 230 10.48 -8.10 14.16
CA TRP A 230 10.92 -6.75 14.47
C TRP A 230 12.12 -6.81 15.41
N VAL A 231 13.21 -6.15 15.04
CA VAL A 231 14.47 -6.15 15.78
C VAL A 231 15.12 -4.78 15.80
N THR A 232 15.95 -4.50 16.80
CA THR A 232 16.79 -3.30 16.79
C THR A 232 17.81 -3.34 15.64
N PRO A 233 18.38 -2.19 15.21
CA PRO A 233 19.43 -2.17 14.19
C PRO A 233 20.65 -3.06 14.51
N SER A 234 21.06 -3.12 15.79
CA SER A 234 22.14 -4.00 16.24
C SER A 234 21.77 -5.48 16.09
N GLU A 235 20.55 -5.85 16.44
CA GLU A 235 20.08 -7.23 16.30
C GLU A 235 19.89 -7.62 14.83
N ALA A 236 19.41 -6.70 13.97
CA ALA A 236 19.35 -6.91 12.52
C ALA A 236 20.74 -7.27 11.96
N LYS A 237 21.79 -6.56 12.40
CA LYS A 237 23.17 -6.90 12.04
C LYS A 237 23.54 -8.31 12.53
N THR A 238 23.25 -8.65 13.78
CA THR A 238 23.52 -9.99 14.33
C THR A 238 22.79 -11.09 13.56
N LEU A 239 21.55 -10.84 13.10
CA LEU A 239 20.80 -11.78 12.26
C LEU A 239 21.43 -11.94 10.87
N ILE A 240 21.85 -10.85 10.24
CA ILE A 240 22.56 -10.89 8.95
C ILE A 240 23.87 -11.68 9.07
N ASP A 241 24.60 -11.52 10.18
CA ASP A 241 25.87 -12.21 10.45
C ASP A 241 25.72 -13.75 10.56
N GLN A 242 24.49 -14.28 10.68
CA GLN A 242 24.23 -15.72 10.62
C GLN A 242 24.26 -16.28 9.19
N THR A 243 24.19 -15.41 8.17
CA THR A 243 24.23 -15.81 6.76
C THR A 243 25.64 -16.26 6.37
N THR A 244 25.78 -17.52 5.96
CA THR A 244 27.06 -18.10 5.53
C THR A 244 27.39 -17.80 4.07
N ASN A 245 26.41 -17.35 3.28
CA ASN A 245 26.65 -16.91 1.91
C ASN A 245 27.41 -15.57 1.87
N PRO A 246 28.66 -15.52 1.38
CA PRO A 246 29.47 -14.30 1.44
C PRO A 246 28.96 -13.20 0.50
N LYS A 247 28.15 -13.52 -0.51
CA LYS A 247 27.54 -12.53 -1.41
C LYS A 247 26.28 -11.94 -0.76
N GLY A 248 25.44 -12.81 -0.19
CA GLY A 248 24.28 -12.43 0.60
C GLY A 248 24.61 -11.54 1.79
N HIS A 249 25.53 -12.02 2.64
CA HIS A 249 26.01 -11.30 3.81
C HIS A 249 26.50 -9.89 3.46
N ARG A 250 27.37 -9.77 2.45
CA ARG A 250 27.87 -8.46 1.99
C ARG A 250 26.76 -7.56 1.47
N ARG A 251 25.81 -8.11 0.70
CA ARG A 251 24.67 -7.37 0.17
C ARG A 251 23.82 -6.82 1.31
N ASP A 252 23.38 -7.66 2.23
CA ASP A 252 22.41 -7.28 3.26
C ASP A 252 23.06 -6.38 4.33
N THR A 253 24.35 -6.57 4.62
CA THR A 253 25.13 -5.63 5.43
C THR A 253 25.18 -4.24 4.79
N ALA A 254 25.43 -4.16 3.47
CA ALA A 254 25.48 -2.88 2.76
C ALA A 254 24.09 -2.23 2.67
N VAL A 255 23.03 -3.02 2.46
CA VAL A 255 21.64 -2.54 2.46
C VAL A 255 21.28 -1.96 3.83
N LEU A 256 21.59 -2.67 4.92
CA LEU A 256 21.32 -2.21 6.28
C LEU A 256 22.02 -0.87 6.57
N ALA A 257 23.31 -0.77 6.25
CA ALA A 257 24.07 0.47 6.46
C ALA A 257 23.46 1.66 5.69
N ALA A 258 23.18 1.48 4.40
CA ALA A 258 22.58 2.52 3.57
C ALA A 258 21.15 2.90 4.02
N ALA A 259 20.37 1.92 4.50
CA ALA A 259 19.04 2.16 5.03
C ALA A 259 19.06 2.99 6.31
N LEU A 260 19.99 2.70 7.23
CA LEU A 260 20.16 3.46 8.48
C LEU A 260 20.58 4.91 8.22
N GLU A 261 21.48 5.13 7.27
CA GLU A 261 21.86 6.49 6.82
C GLU A 261 20.65 7.24 6.24
N ALA A 262 19.90 6.60 5.34
CA ALA A 262 18.72 7.18 4.71
C ALA A 262 17.59 7.47 5.72
N TRP A 263 17.36 6.55 6.66
CA TRP A 263 16.39 6.70 7.75
C TRP A 263 16.75 7.87 8.67
N THR A 264 18.00 7.94 9.13
CA THR A 264 18.48 9.03 9.98
C THR A 264 18.35 10.38 9.28
N ALA A 265 18.73 10.45 8.00
CA ALA A 265 18.61 11.67 7.21
C ALA A 265 17.15 12.11 7.00
N TRP A 266 16.21 11.16 6.92
CA TRP A 266 14.79 11.45 6.83
C TRP A 266 14.22 11.95 8.17
N GLN A 267 14.58 11.32 9.29
CA GLN A 267 14.15 11.75 10.63
C GLN A 267 14.62 13.16 10.98
N GLN A 268 15.79 13.60 10.51
CA GLN A 268 16.29 14.96 10.74
C GLN A 268 15.56 16.04 9.92
N ARG A 269 14.78 15.64 8.91
CA ARG A 269 14.04 16.54 8.01
C ARG A 269 12.54 16.55 8.29
N SER A 270 12.06 15.66 9.14
CA SER A 270 10.64 15.49 9.48
C SER A 270 10.38 16.03 10.87
#